data_AF-A0A7X7FSC4-F1
#
_entry.id   AF-A0A7X7FSC4-F1
#
_cell.length_a   1.000
_cell.length_b   1.000
_cell.length_c   1.000
_cell.angle_alpha   90.00
_cell.angle_beta   90.00
_cell.angle_gamma   90.00
#
_symmetry.space_group_name_H-M   'P 1'
#
loop_
_entity.id
_entity.type
_entity.pdbx_description
1 polymer ?
#
loop_
_entity_poly.entity_id
_entity_poly.type
_entity_poly.pdbx_seq_one_letter_code
_entity_poly.pdbx_strand_id
1 'polypeptide(L)'
;PGNRGCVWYKIEGELPRDNLFEAALYIIDELEREGRAIRAESDHPLFPHRPVQTCHGIIGNCGEHPSRINGDVSFEIVFDSVASATSAAGLVRDVIEDGLKQYIGLYGDKTQVIDPATGKPKVDHHYDLTPSTQGYLVRVWGSTGHMGSIFENDGAITKMAAIGRALIRSRPAIERAVGAAMRLRLNGWPDESRILMEGGQGFLPTHSMGDVQDRLRAAAVRGGQHYFDLVGMKADAGRVLRVTFEKLHNAAFAGDPDSPDMLNAVEAAKKAGTWKDGPIRGWDVSCDARIFACEYPGLPVITTGPGLIRHAHSDQEQIDTRDVARASEFLAYFILKQTGTL
;
A
#
# COMPACT_ATOMS: atom_id res chain seq x y z
N PRO A 1 10.59 -7.36 -22.84
CA PRO A 1 10.00 -6.26 -22.05
C PRO A 1 10.06 -6.60 -20.55
N GLY A 2 9.68 -5.70 -19.65
CA GLY A 2 9.87 -5.86 -18.21
C GLY A 2 8.58 -5.89 -17.39
N ASN A 3 8.69 -6.30 -16.12
CA ASN A 3 7.63 -6.19 -15.13
C ASN A 3 8.13 -5.50 -13.86
N ARG A 4 7.24 -4.75 -13.23
CA ARG A 4 7.42 -4.28 -11.85
C ARG A 4 7.49 -5.47 -10.89
N GLY A 5 8.41 -5.41 -9.94
CA GLY A 5 8.50 -6.35 -8.82
C GLY A 5 7.55 -6.00 -7.67
N CYS A 6 7.25 -6.98 -6.83
CA CYS A 6 6.47 -6.78 -5.63
C CYS A 6 6.94 -7.72 -4.53
N VAL A 7 7.07 -7.21 -3.32
CA VAL A 7 7.30 -8.02 -2.11
C VAL A 7 6.18 -7.80 -1.11
N TRP A 8 5.61 -8.89 -0.62
CA TRP A 8 4.66 -8.85 0.48
C TRP A 8 5.39 -9.06 1.80
N TYR A 9 5.17 -8.16 2.75
CA TYR A 9 5.75 -8.23 4.08
C TYR A 9 4.69 -8.56 5.12
N LYS A 10 5.12 -9.27 6.17
CA LYS A 10 4.41 -9.43 7.43
C LYS A 10 5.29 -8.89 8.54
N ILE A 11 4.72 -8.06 9.40
CA ILE A 11 5.37 -7.56 10.62
C ILE A 11 4.56 -8.06 11.79
N GLU A 12 5.22 -8.76 12.70
CA GLU A 12 4.63 -9.21 13.95
C GLU A 12 5.54 -8.84 15.12
N GLY A 13 4.95 -8.60 16.28
CA GLY A 13 5.71 -8.28 17.48
C GLY A 13 4.88 -8.51 18.73
N GLU A 14 5.57 -8.74 19.83
CA GLU A 14 4.97 -8.94 21.14
C GLU A 14 5.86 -8.28 22.19
N LEU A 15 5.26 -7.42 23.01
CA LEU A 15 5.94 -6.73 24.10
C LEU A 15 4.98 -6.62 25.29
N PRO A 16 5.03 -7.57 26.23
CA PRO A 16 4.05 -7.65 27.31
C PRO A 16 3.94 -6.34 28.10
N ARG A 17 2.71 -5.89 28.35
CA ARG A 17 2.34 -4.67 29.10
C ARG A 17 2.55 -3.33 28.37
N ASP A 18 3.10 -3.35 27.17
CA ASP A 18 3.27 -2.16 26.35
C ASP A 18 2.27 -2.14 25.20
N ASN A 19 2.05 -0.97 24.59
CA ASN A 19 1.11 -0.80 23.49
C ASN A 19 1.85 -0.77 22.15
N LEU A 20 1.81 -1.88 21.42
CA LEU A 20 2.41 -2.00 20.08
C LEU A 20 1.52 -1.45 18.96
N PHE A 21 0.23 -1.23 19.21
CA PHE A 21 -0.61 -0.54 18.22
C PHE A 21 -0.13 0.90 18.00
N GLU A 22 0.25 1.61 19.05
CA GLU A 22 0.81 2.96 18.92
C GLU A 22 2.14 2.97 18.17
N ALA A 23 2.98 1.94 18.37
CA ALA A 23 4.20 1.73 17.59
C ALA A 23 3.91 1.50 16.10
N ALA A 24 2.82 0.77 15.78
CA ALA A 24 2.37 0.52 14.40
C ALA A 24 2.25 1.80 13.58
N LEU A 25 1.74 2.87 14.20
CA LEU A 25 1.48 4.14 13.51
C LEU A 25 2.78 4.79 13.01
N TYR A 26 3.88 4.62 13.74
CA TYR A 26 5.21 5.10 13.35
C TYR A 26 5.91 4.14 12.39
N ILE A 27 5.69 2.83 12.54
CA ILE A 27 6.15 1.81 11.58
C ILE A 27 5.55 2.10 10.19
N ILE A 28 4.24 2.37 10.11
CA ILE A 28 3.54 2.72 8.87
C ILE A 28 4.17 3.95 8.22
N ASP A 29 4.45 5.01 8.98
CA ASP A 29 5.05 6.22 8.40
C ASP A 29 6.46 6.00 7.84
N GLU A 30 7.30 5.24 8.55
CA GLU A 30 8.66 4.94 8.07
C GLU A 30 8.63 4.04 6.83
N LEU A 31 7.68 3.09 6.75
CA LEU A 31 7.47 2.29 5.54
C LEU A 31 6.99 3.14 4.36
N GLU A 32 6.08 4.09 4.58
CA GLU A 32 5.63 5.03 3.55
C GLU A 32 6.76 5.97 3.08
N ARG A 33 7.62 6.43 4.00
CA ARG A 33 8.82 7.21 3.64
C ARG A 33 9.78 6.38 2.79
N GLU A 34 10.04 5.14 3.20
CA GLU A 34 10.91 4.22 2.47
C GLU A 34 10.36 3.92 1.07
N GLY A 35 9.05 3.68 0.95
CA GLY A 35 8.40 3.48 -0.34
C GLY A 35 8.51 4.67 -1.28
N ARG A 36 8.36 5.90 -0.75
CA ARG A 36 8.60 7.13 -1.53
C ARG A 36 10.06 7.26 -1.95
N ALA A 37 11.01 6.89 -1.10
CA ALA A 37 12.44 6.90 -1.43
C ALA A 37 12.73 5.91 -2.57
N ILE A 38 12.28 4.65 -2.45
CA ILE A 38 12.40 3.64 -3.52
C ILE A 38 11.81 4.20 -4.83
N ARG A 39 10.61 4.80 -4.78
CA ARG A 39 9.98 5.41 -5.96
C ARG A 39 10.80 6.54 -6.56
N ALA A 40 11.38 7.41 -5.75
CA ALA A 40 12.18 8.55 -6.20
C ALA A 40 13.47 8.09 -6.90
N GLU A 41 14.06 7.01 -6.40
CA GLU A 41 15.28 6.39 -6.95
C GLU A 41 15.02 5.51 -8.19
N SER A 42 13.78 5.05 -8.39
CA SER A 42 13.39 4.14 -9.47
C SER A 42 13.32 4.82 -10.85
N ASP A 43 14.47 5.20 -11.39
CA ASP A 43 14.59 5.76 -12.73
C ASP A 43 14.88 4.68 -13.78
N HIS A 44 13.86 4.28 -14.54
CA HIS A 44 13.97 3.19 -15.51
C HIS A 44 13.26 3.53 -16.83
N PRO A 45 13.90 3.39 -18.02
CA PRO A 45 13.33 3.79 -19.31
C PRO A 45 11.97 3.14 -19.64
N LEU A 46 11.81 1.85 -19.31
CA LEU A 46 10.54 1.13 -19.52
C LEU A 46 9.40 1.58 -18.58
N PHE A 47 9.70 2.33 -17.52
CA PHE A 47 8.74 2.71 -16.47
C PHE A 47 8.86 4.21 -16.12
N PRO A 48 8.67 5.11 -17.08
CA PRO A 48 8.91 6.55 -16.89
C PRO A 48 7.99 7.18 -15.83
N HIS A 49 6.84 6.55 -15.56
CA HIS A 49 5.84 6.99 -14.59
C HIS A 49 6.05 6.41 -13.17
N ARG A 50 7.07 5.57 -12.98
CA ARG A 50 7.51 5.01 -11.69
C ARG A 50 6.36 4.42 -10.87
N PRO A 51 5.77 3.29 -11.31
CA PRO A 51 4.64 2.63 -10.66
C PRO A 51 5.05 1.92 -9.37
N VAL A 52 5.81 2.58 -8.50
CA VAL A 52 6.31 2.07 -7.22
C VAL A 52 5.39 2.54 -6.11
N GLN A 53 5.03 1.65 -5.20
CA GLN A 53 4.08 1.95 -4.15
C GLN A 53 4.26 1.12 -2.89
N THR A 54 3.80 1.67 -1.78
CA THR A 54 3.59 0.97 -0.51
C THR A 54 2.09 0.84 -0.29
N CYS A 55 1.65 -0.31 0.18
CA CYS A 55 0.25 -0.55 0.52
C CYS A 55 0.19 -1.30 1.85
N HIS A 56 -0.45 -0.69 2.85
CA HIS A 56 -0.79 -1.34 4.12
C HIS A 56 -2.21 -1.88 4.01
N GLY A 57 -2.36 -3.20 3.93
CA GLY A 57 -3.68 -3.80 3.72
C GLY A 57 -4.23 -4.53 4.93
N ILE A 58 -3.40 -4.89 5.92
CA ILE A 58 -3.85 -5.50 7.17
C ILE A 58 -3.14 -4.84 8.36
N ILE A 59 -3.91 -4.56 9.42
CA ILE A 59 -3.41 -4.26 10.76
C ILE A 59 -4.33 -4.92 11.80
N GLY A 60 -3.77 -5.78 12.66
CA GLY A 60 -4.53 -6.57 13.62
C GLY A 60 -5.65 -7.37 12.97
N ASN A 61 -6.90 -7.04 13.32
CA ASN A 61 -8.13 -7.63 12.82
C ASN A 61 -8.75 -6.86 11.63
N CYS A 62 -8.13 -5.77 11.18
CA CYS A 62 -8.63 -4.96 10.07
C CYS A 62 -7.91 -5.33 8.78
N GLY A 63 -8.67 -5.39 7.67
CA GLY A 63 -8.16 -5.79 6.36
C GLY A 63 -8.50 -7.23 5.98
N GLU A 64 -8.18 -7.60 4.74
CA GLU A 64 -8.49 -8.90 4.16
C GLU A 64 -7.29 -9.46 3.38
N HIS A 65 -7.23 -10.78 3.25
CA HIS A 65 -6.24 -11.46 2.42
C HIS A 65 -6.82 -11.82 1.04
N PRO A 66 -6.07 -11.69 -0.08
CA PRO A 66 -4.76 -11.05 -0.18
C PRO A 66 -4.84 -9.57 0.20
N SER A 67 -3.80 -9.08 0.88
CA SER A 67 -3.74 -7.71 1.39
C SER A 67 -4.04 -6.75 0.22
N ARG A 68 -5.02 -5.86 0.40
CA ARG A 68 -5.46 -4.89 -0.61
C ARG A 68 -5.63 -3.54 0.05
N ILE A 69 -5.94 -2.50 -0.71
CA ILE A 69 -6.16 -1.18 -0.12
C ILE A 69 -7.34 -1.30 0.86
N ASN A 70 -7.07 -1.07 2.14
CA ASN A 70 -8.08 -1.18 3.19
C ASN A 70 -9.01 0.05 3.15
N GLY A 71 -10.32 -0.22 3.04
CA GLY A 71 -11.35 0.80 2.91
C GLY A 71 -11.90 1.33 4.23
N ASP A 72 -11.66 0.65 5.34
CA ASP A 72 -12.00 1.17 6.66
C ASP A 72 -11.15 0.54 7.78
N VAL A 73 -10.85 1.35 8.78
CA VAL A 73 -10.18 0.94 10.02
C VAL A 73 -10.73 1.77 11.16
N SER A 74 -10.86 1.18 12.35
CA SER A 74 -11.33 1.90 13.53
C SER A 74 -10.36 1.75 14.69
N PHE A 75 -10.19 2.82 15.46
CA PHE A 75 -9.40 2.80 16.69
C PHE A 75 -10.08 3.66 17.76
N GLU A 76 -9.75 3.40 19.01
CA GLU A 76 -10.29 4.11 20.15
C GLU A 76 -9.25 5.04 20.76
N ILE A 77 -9.70 6.22 21.20
CA ILE A 77 -8.98 7.10 22.11
C ILE A 77 -9.55 6.83 23.49
N VAL A 78 -8.74 6.29 24.39
CA VAL A 78 -9.17 5.84 25.71
C VAL A 78 -8.49 6.66 26.79
N PHE A 79 -9.29 7.15 27.74
CA PHE A 79 -8.86 7.86 28.93
C PHE A 79 -9.10 6.99 30.18
N ASP A 80 -8.18 7.06 31.14
CA ASP A 80 -8.30 6.31 32.40
C ASP A 80 -9.44 6.77 33.32
N SER A 81 -10.04 7.95 33.05
CA SER A 81 -11.20 8.49 33.79
C SER A 81 -12.33 8.90 32.86
N VAL A 82 -13.54 8.39 33.13
CA VAL A 82 -14.76 8.62 32.34
C VAL A 82 -15.32 10.04 32.53
N ALA A 83 -15.01 10.70 33.66
CA ALA A 83 -15.62 11.97 34.04
C ALA A 83 -15.20 13.18 33.17
N SER A 84 -14.26 13.01 32.24
CA SER A 84 -13.59 14.10 31.52
C SER A 84 -13.51 13.93 30.00
N ALA A 85 -14.17 12.92 29.42
CA ALA A 85 -14.18 12.77 27.96
C ALA A 85 -14.85 13.99 27.28
N THR A 86 -16.00 14.46 27.77
CA THR A 86 -16.80 15.50 27.10
C THR A 86 -16.08 16.85 26.96
N SER A 87 -15.13 17.18 27.84
CA SER A 87 -14.43 18.48 27.82
C SER A 87 -13.33 18.58 26.75
N ALA A 88 -12.88 17.46 26.18
CA ALA A 88 -11.77 17.44 25.21
C ALA A 88 -12.20 17.19 23.76
N ALA A 89 -13.51 17.08 23.48
CA ALA A 89 -14.02 16.78 22.14
C ALA A 89 -13.49 17.74 21.06
N GLY A 90 -13.45 19.05 21.37
CA GLY A 90 -12.94 20.08 20.45
C GLY A 90 -11.45 19.89 20.17
N LEU A 91 -10.64 19.76 21.23
CA LEU A 91 -9.20 19.56 21.10
C LEU A 91 -8.85 18.26 20.36
N VAL A 92 -9.52 17.15 20.69
CA VAL A 92 -9.34 15.86 20.00
C VAL A 92 -9.66 16.00 18.52
N ARG A 93 -10.78 16.67 18.18
CA ARG A 93 -11.16 16.93 16.79
C ARG A 93 -10.10 17.76 16.08
N ASP A 94 -9.64 18.86 16.67
CA ASP A 94 -8.62 19.73 16.07
C ASP A 94 -7.32 18.96 15.77
N VAL A 95 -6.91 18.07 16.66
CA VAL A 95 -5.72 17.21 16.47
C VAL A 95 -5.94 16.17 15.37
N ILE A 96 -7.13 15.56 15.29
CA ILE A 96 -7.48 14.65 14.19
C ILE A 96 -7.44 15.39 12.86
N GLU A 97 -8.01 16.60 12.79
CA GLU A 97 -8.00 17.44 11.60
C GLU A 97 -6.58 17.82 11.17
N ASP A 98 -5.67 18.10 12.11
CA ASP A 98 -4.26 18.35 11.80
C ASP A 98 -3.58 17.11 11.18
N GLY A 99 -3.77 15.94 11.79
CA GLY A 99 -3.26 14.68 11.24
C GLY A 99 -3.83 14.36 9.86
N LEU A 100 -5.12 14.63 9.65
CA LEU A 100 -5.78 14.46 8.36
C LEU A 100 -5.25 15.43 7.30
N LYS A 101 -4.99 16.70 7.64
CA LYS A 101 -4.38 17.67 6.72
C LYS A 101 -3.00 17.21 6.25
N GLN A 102 -2.19 16.60 7.13
CA GLN A 102 -0.90 16.03 6.76
C GLN A 102 -1.06 14.89 5.75
N TYR A 103 -2.04 14.01 5.97
CA TYR A 103 -2.36 12.94 5.02
C TYR A 103 -2.83 13.50 3.67
N ILE A 104 -3.80 14.41 3.67
CA ILE A 104 -4.34 15.04 2.46
C ILE A 104 -3.23 15.75 1.67
N GLY A 105 -2.31 16.43 2.34
CA GLY A 105 -1.18 17.09 1.70
C GLY A 105 -0.26 16.15 0.90
N LEU A 106 -0.22 14.86 1.27
CA LEU A 106 0.62 13.84 0.61
C LEU A 106 -0.15 12.99 -0.42
N TYR A 107 -1.40 12.62 -0.12
CA TYR A 107 -2.17 11.66 -0.91
C TYR A 107 -3.35 12.28 -1.67
N GLY A 108 -3.62 13.57 -1.44
CA GLY A 108 -4.76 14.30 -1.98
C GLY A 108 -6.06 14.04 -1.21
N ASP A 109 -7.01 14.96 -1.34
CA ASP A 109 -8.33 14.86 -0.72
C ASP A 109 -9.27 14.02 -1.61
N LYS A 110 -9.55 12.79 -1.19
CA LYS A 110 -10.42 11.87 -1.94
C LYS A 110 -11.91 12.14 -1.77
N THR A 111 -12.30 13.06 -0.87
CA THR A 111 -13.67 13.59 -0.84
C THR A 111 -13.95 14.54 -2.02
N GLN A 112 -12.88 15.05 -2.64
CA GLN A 112 -12.96 15.94 -3.81
C GLN A 112 -12.75 15.21 -5.15
N VAL A 113 -12.47 13.90 -5.11
CA VAL A 113 -12.25 13.09 -6.31
C VAL A 113 -13.52 12.29 -6.61
N ILE A 114 -14.15 12.57 -7.75
CA ILE A 114 -15.35 11.83 -8.17
C ILE A 114 -14.95 10.48 -8.78
N ASP A 115 -15.55 9.42 -8.26
CA ASP A 115 -15.46 8.08 -8.84
C ASP A 115 -16.31 8.04 -10.13
N PRO A 116 -15.69 7.79 -11.31
CA PRO A 116 -16.42 7.75 -12.57
C PRO A 116 -17.45 6.63 -12.65
N ALA A 117 -17.33 5.56 -11.84
CA ALA A 117 -18.30 4.46 -11.83
C ALA A 117 -19.58 4.82 -11.07
N THR A 118 -19.48 5.61 -10.00
CA THR A 118 -20.62 5.91 -9.12
C THR A 118 -21.14 7.34 -9.25
N GLY A 119 -20.36 8.25 -9.83
CA GLY A 119 -20.66 9.67 -9.89
C GLY A 119 -20.60 10.37 -8.52
N LYS A 120 -20.07 9.69 -7.49
CA LYS A 120 -19.95 10.20 -6.11
C LYS A 120 -18.47 10.41 -5.76
N PRO A 121 -18.15 11.18 -4.69
CA PRO A 121 -16.82 11.18 -4.12
C PRO A 121 -16.29 9.76 -3.86
N LYS A 122 -15.00 9.52 -4.07
CA LYS A 122 -14.36 8.23 -3.78
C LYS A 122 -14.50 7.84 -2.32
N VAL A 123 -14.54 8.82 -1.43
CA VAL A 123 -14.92 8.67 -0.02
C VAL A 123 -15.84 9.84 0.33
N ASP A 124 -16.96 9.57 0.99
CA ASP A 124 -17.94 10.60 1.36
C ASP A 124 -17.38 11.60 2.38
N HIS A 125 -16.71 11.09 3.42
CA HIS A 125 -16.01 11.86 4.45
C HIS A 125 -14.86 11.02 5.02
N HIS A 126 -13.86 11.65 5.62
CA HIS A 126 -12.62 10.95 5.97
C HIS A 126 -12.64 10.16 7.28
N TYR A 127 -13.42 10.61 8.27
CA TYR A 127 -13.55 9.91 9.53
C TYR A 127 -14.88 10.26 10.24
N ASP A 128 -15.35 9.34 11.08
CA ASP A 128 -16.34 9.59 12.11
C ASP A 128 -15.66 9.65 13.48
N LEU A 129 -16.16 10.53 14.35
CA LEU A 129 -15.74 10.62 15.75
C LEU A 129 -16.97 10.49 16.64
N THR A 130 -17.12 9.36 17.30
CA THR A 130 -18.26 9.07 18.17
C THR A 130 -17.81 8.90 19.62
N PRO A 131 -18.55 9.42 20.61
CA PRO A 131 -18.27 9.14 22.01
C PRO A 131 -18.36 7.63 22.32
N SER A 132 -17.43 7.14 23.13
CA SER A 132 -17.44 5.79 23.68
C SER A 132 -17.48 5.82 25.21
N THR A 133 -17.53 4.66 25.86
CA THR A 133 -17.62 4.55 27.34
C THR A 133 -16.42 5.14 28.07
N GLN A 134 -15.24 5.17 27.43
CA GLN A 134 -13.98 5.64 28.03
C GLN A 134 -13.26 6.69 27.17
N GLY A 135 -13.95 7.31 26.21
CA GLY A 135 -13.37 8.33 25.34
C GLY A 135 -14.08 8.41 24.01
N TYR A 136 -13.39 8.06 22.92
CA TYR A 136 -13.91 8.19 21.56
C TYR A 136 -13.57 6.99 20.69
N LEU A 137 -14.51 6.61 19.83
CA LEU A 137 -14.25 5.75 18.69
C LEU A 137 -14.00 6.63 17.46
N VAL A 138 -12.89 6.39 16.78
CA VAL A 138 -12.53 7.02 15.52
C VAL A 138 -12.64 5.96 14.43
N ARG A 139 -13.61 6.11 13.53
CA ARG A 139 -13.70 5.29 12.32
C ARG A 139 -13.09 6.06 11.17
N VAL A 140 -12.08 5.50 10.54
CA VAL A 140 -11.36 6.12 9.42
C VAL A 140 -11.80 5.44 8.13
N TRP A 141 -12.26 6.23 7.17
CA TRP A 141 -12.77 5.75 5.89
C TRP A 141 -11.72 5.90 4.78
N GLY A 142 -11.75 4.97 3.83
CA GLY A 142 -10.92 4.92 2.64
C GLY A 142 -11.71 4.37 1.45
N SER A 143 -11.01 4.08 0.36
CA SER A 143 -11.58 3.47 -0.84
C SER A 143 -10.76 2.26 -1.23
N THR A 144 -11.41 1.13 -1.45
CA THR A 144 -10.74 -0.15 -1.71
C THR A 144 -10.19 -0.24 -3.14
N GLY A 145 -9.30 -1.20 -3.38
CA GLY A 145 -8.78 -1.50 -4.71
C GLY A 145 -7.49 -2.32 -4.69
N HIS A 146 -7.02 -2.67 -5.89
CA HIS A 146 -5.72 -3.29 -6.09
C HIS A 146 -4.58 -2.39 -5.58
N MET A 147 -3.50 -2.95 -5.03
CA MET A 147 -2.35 -2.11 -4.59
C MET A 147 -1.79 -1.21 -5.71
N GLY A 148 -1.93 -1.64 -6.97
CA GLY A 148 -1.50 -0.91 -8.16
C GLY A 148 -2.16 0.45 -8.31
N SER A 149 -3.36 0.61 -7.76
CA SER A 149 -4.16 1.83 -7.83
C SER A 149 -4.16 2.62 -6.51
N ILE A 150 -3.17 2.42 -5.62
CA ILE A 150 -3.12 3.12 -4.33
C ILE A 150 -3.13 4.65 -4.47
N PHE A 151 -2.50 5.20 -5.51
CA PHE A 151 -2.53 6.65 -5.75
C PHE A 151 -3.90 7.15 -6.24
N GLU A 152 -4.70 6.27 -6.84
CA GLU A 152 -6.05 6.59 -7.27
C GLU A 152 -7.05 6.46 -6.12
N ASN A 153 -6.78 5.58 -5.16
CA ASN A 153 -7.64 5.23 -4.04
C ASN A 153 -7.19 5.84 -2.71
N ASP A 154 -7.84 5.48 -1.61
CA ASP A 154 -7.63 6.08 -0.29
C ASP A 154 -7.36 4.99 0.76
N GLY A 155 -6.13 4.94 1.31
CA GLY A 155 -5.73 3.91 2.25
C GLY A 155 -6.11 4.26 3.70
N ALA A 156 -7.14 3.61 4.25
CA ALA A 156 -7.63 3.92 5.60
C ALA A 156 -6.57 3.66 6.69
N ILE A 157 -5.73 2.63 6.55
CA ILE A 157 -4.63 2.34 7.50
C ILE A 157 -3.57 3.45 7.49
N THR A 158 -3.13 3.90 6.32
CA THR A 158 -2.15 5.00 6.20
C THR A 158 -2.72 6.31 6.77
N LYS A 159 -3.99 6.58 6.51
CA LYS A 159 -4.70 7.74 7.05
C LYS A 159 -4.83 7.68 8.58
N MET A 160 -5.22 6.53 9.12
CA MET A 160 -5.24 6.28 10.57
C MET A 160 -3.87 6.51 11.19
N ALA A 161 -2.78 6.06 10.56
CA ALA A 161 -1.42 6.28 11.06
C ALA A 161 -1.05 7.77 11.12
N ALA A 162 -1.48 8.59 10.16
CA ALA A 162 -1.28 10.04 10.20
C ALA A 162 -2.07 10.68 11.37
N ILE A 163 -3.34 10.34 11.50
CA ILE A 163 -4.22 10.82 12.58
C ILE A 163 -3.70 10.40 13.96
N GLY A 164 -3.42 9.11 14.15
CA GLY A 164 -2.96 8.55 15.42
C GLY A 164 -1.61 9.12 15.87
N ARG A 165 -0.68 9.39 14.94
CA ARG A 165 0.58 10.07 15.30
C ARG A 165 0.36 11.52 15.73
N ALA A 166 -0.57 12.25 15.11
CA ALA A 166 -0.93 13.59 15.56
C ALA A 166 -1.48 13.56 17.00
N LEU A 167 -2.34 12.57 17.31
CA LEU A 167 -2.85 12.31 18.66
C LEU A 167 -1.72 12.00 19.66
N ILE A 168 -0.77 11.12 19.31
CA ILE A 168 0.36 10.78 20.19
C ILE A 168 1.25 12.00 20.46
N ARG A 169 1.60 12.78 19.43
CA ARG A 169 2.40 14.01 19.63
C ARG A 169 1.68 15.04 20.51
N SER A 170 0.35 15.09 20.42
CA SER A 170 -0.48 16.02 21.19
C SER A 170 -0.91 15.44 22.54
N ARG A 171 -0.54 14.19 22.86
CA ARG A 171 -0.95 13.48 24.08
C ARG A 171 -0.78 14.32 25.34
N PRO A 172 0.38 14.97 25.61
CA PRO A 172 0.53 15.74 26.85
C PRO A 172 -0.44 16.93 26.96
N ALA A 173 -0.84 17.53 25.83
CA ALA A 173 -1.83 18.62 25.83
C ALA A 173 -3.24 18.10 26.08
N ILE A 174 -3.60 16.98 25.45
CA ILE A 174 -4.90 16.31 25.63
C ILE A 174 -5.03 15.82 27.07
N GLU A 175 -4.02 15.13 27.60
CA GLU A 175 -4.03 14.62 28.98
C GLU A 175 -4.14 15.74 30.02
N ARG A 176 -3.48 16.89 29.78
CA ARG A 176 -3.65 18.07 30.66
C ARG A 176 -5.06 18.66 30.60
N ALA A 177 -5.69 18.68 29.43
CA ALA A 177 -7.05 19.19 29.27
C ALA A 177 -8.11 18.26 29.89
N VAL A 178 -7.88 16.94 29.81
CA VAL A 178 -8.77 15.91 30.33
C VAL A 178 -8.49 15.60 31.82
N GLY A 179 -7.27 15.81 32.30
CA GLY A 179 -6.84 15.39 33.63
C GLY A 179 -6.73 13.87 33.79
N ALA A 180 -6.55 13.13 32.69
CA ALA A 180 -6.40 11.67 32.69
C ALA A 180 -5.40 11.23 31.62
N ALA A 181 -4.72 10.10 31.85
CA ALA A 181 -3.82 9.50 30.87
C ALA A 181 -4.61 9.02 29.65
N MET A 182 -3.99 9.13 28.48
CA MET A 182 -4.57 8.78 27.18
C MET A 182 -3.77 7.65 26.53
N ARG A 183 -4.47 6.68 25.96
CA ARG A 183 -3.90 5.66 25.08
C ARG A 183 -4.78 5.43 23.86
N LEU A 184 -4.18 4.97 22.77
CA LEU A 184 -4.89 4.56 21.56
C LEU A 184 -5.02 3.04 21.52
N ARG A 185 -6.16 2.52 21.07
CA ARG A 185 -6.39 1.07 20.92
C ARG A 185 -6.93 0.74 19.55
N LEU A 186 -6.45 -0.33 18.93
CA LEU A 186 -7.08 -0.82 17.70
C LEU A 186 -8.43 -1.45 18.04
N ASN A 187 -9.50 -0.99 17.40
CA ASN A 187 -10.86 -1.42 17.74
C ASN A 187 -11.06 -2.92 17.43
N GLY A 188 -11.52 -3.68 18.43
CA GLY A 188 -11.74 -5.12 18.30
C GLY A 188 -10.45 -5.97 18.28
N TRP A 189 -9.28 -5.37 18.44
CA TRP A 189 -8.04 -6.12 18.62
C TRP A 189 -7.87 -6.51 20.10
N PRO A 190 -7.72 -7.80 20.41
CA PRO A 190 -7.84 -8.28 21.79
C PRO A 190 -6.63 -7.97 22.67
N ASP A 191 -5.47 -7.70 22.08
CA ASP A 191 -4.21 -7.57 22.82
C ASP A 191 -3.31 -6.47 22.26
N GLU A 192 -3.31 -5.32 22.93
CA GLU A 192 -2.47 -4.15 22.60
C GLU A 192 -0.97 -4.44 22.69
N SER A 193 -0.57 -5.47 23.43
CA SER A 193 0.84 -5.88 23.54
C SER A 193 1.36 -6.62 22.33
N ARG A 194 0.48 -6.89 21.35
CA ARG A 194 0.78 -7.60 20.13
C ARG A 194 0.43 -6.75 18.92
N ILE A 195 1.26 -6.85 17.90
CA ILE A 195 1.00 -6.23 16.61
C ILE A 195 1.07 -7.30 15.52
N LEU A 196 0.18 -7.17 14.54
CA LEU A 196 0.23 -7.87 13.27
C LEU A 196 -0.04 -6.85 12.18
N MET A 197 0.86 -6.74 11.20
CA MET A 197 0.65 -5.92 10.02
C MET A 197 1.03 -6.70 8.78
N GLU A 198 0.31 -6.45 7.68
CA GLU A 198 0.69 -6.96 6.37
C GLU A 198 0.49 -5.92 5.28
N GLY A 199 1.41 -5.93 4.32
CA GLY A 199 1.36 -5.00 3.20
C GLY A 199 2.27 -5.43 2.07
N GLY A 200 2.24 -4.64 1.00
CA GLY A 200 3.02 -4.84 -0.20
C GLY A 200 3.90 -3.65 -0.51
N GLN A 201 5.07 -3.90 -1.08
CA GLN A 201 5.96 -2.91 -1.64
C GLN A 201 6.25 -3.26 -3.11
N GLY A 202 5.83 -2.39 -4.02
CA GLY A 202 6.27 -2.42 -5.40
C GLY A 202 7.69 -1.92 -5.56
N PHE A 203 8.41 -2.37 -6.59
CA PHE A 203 9.72 -1.83 -6.95
C PHE A 203 10.04 -2.10 -8.43
N LEU A 204 10.99 -1.36 -9.00
CA LEU A 204 11.41 -1.49 -10.39
C LEU A 204 12.71 -2.28 -10.52
N PRO A 205 13.11 -2.68 -11.74
CA PRO A 205 14.39 -3.38 -11.99
C PRO A 205 15.65 -2.61 -11.60
N THR A 206 15.52 -1.35 -11.16
CA THR A 206 16.58 -0.54 -10.54
C THR A 206 16.97 -1.03 -9.14
N HIS A 207 16.17 -1.88 -8.52
CA HIS A 207 16.37 -2.38 -7.17
C HIS A 207 16.29 -3.91 -7.15
N SER A 208 17.15 -4.56 -6.36
CA SER A 208 17.01 -5.99 -6.12
C SER A 208 15.94 -6.27 -5.05
N MET A 209 15.36 -7.48 -5.09
CA MET A 209 14.41 -7.92 -4.07
C MET A 209 15.03 -7.87 -2.66
N GLY A 210 16.29 -8.31 -2.51
CA GLY A 210 16.99 -8.34 -1.24
C GLY A 210 17.16 -6.94 -0.64
N ASP A 211 17.58 -5.97 -1.47
CA ASP A 211 17.73 -4.58 -1.03
C ASP A 211 16.40 -4.00 -0.54
N VAL A 212 15.31 -4.25 -1.26
CA VAL A 212 13.96 -3.79 -0.86
C VAL A 212 13.55 -4.45 0.46
N GLN A 213 13.77 -5.75 0.64
CA GLN A 213 13.46 -6.46 1.88
C GLN A 213 14.23 -5.90 3.07
N ASP A 214 15.53 -5.64 2.92
CA ASP A 214 16.37 -5.10 3.99
C ASP A 214 15.99 -3.67 4.35
N ARG A 215 15.67 -2.84 3.35
CA ARG A 215 15.16 -1.47 3.56
C ARG A 215 13.84 -1.45 4.31
N LEU A 216 12.89 -2.33 3.96
CA LEU A 216 11.61 -2.44 4.66
C LEU A 216 11.77 -2.92 6.10
N ARG A 217 12.67 -3.90 6.34
CA ARG A 217 13.00 -4.36 7.70
C ARG A 217 13.59 -3.21 8.51
N ALA A 218 14.54 -2.47 7.94
CA ALA A 218 15.15 -1.32 8.59
C ALA A 218 14.11 -0.21 8.88
N ALA A 219 13.21 0.08 7.94
CA ALA A 219 12.15 1.06 8.11
C ALA A 219 11.19 0.69 9.26
N ALA A 220 10.78 -0.59 9.34
CA ALA A 220 9.95 -1.07 10.44
C ALA A 220 10.65 -0.92 11.80
N VAL A 221 11.93 -1.30 11.89
CA VAL A 221 12.72 -1.14 13.12
C VAL A 221 12.88 0.34 13.49
N ARG A 222 13.19 1.22 12.52
CA ARG A 222 13.31 2.66 12.76
C ARG A 222 12.00 3.25 13.28
N GLY A 223 10.86 2.90 12.68
CA GLY A 223 9.55 3.39 13.10
C GLY A 223 9.17 2.93 14.51
N GLY A 224 9.39 1.65 14.81
CA GLY A 224 9.17 1.11 16.16
C GLY A 224 10.09 1.78 17.19
N GLN A 225 11.39 1.91 16.88
CA GLN A 225 12.35 2.53 17.79
C GLN A 225 12.03 4.00 18.04
N HIS A 226 11.64 4.74 17.00
CA HIS A 226 11.22 6.14 17.14
C HIS A 226 10.08 6.28 18.16
N TYR A 227 9.08 5.40 18.09
CA TYR A 227 7.98 5.41 19.03
C TYR A 227 8.45 5.04 20.46
N PHE A 228 9.29 4.01 20.60
CA PHE A 228 9.82 3.60 21.90
C PHE A 228 10.60 4.73 22.58
N ASP A 229 11.46 5.41 21.84
CA ASP A 229 12.22 6.57 22.33
C ASP A 229 11.29 7.71 22.73
N LEU A 230 10.26 7.99 21.92
CA LEU A 230 9.28 9.05 22.16
C LEU A 230 8.52 8.86 23.48
N VAL A 231 8.18 7.62 23.83
CA VAL A 231 7.44 7.30 25.07
C VAL A 231 8.35 6.86 26.22
N GLY A 232 9.67 6.93 26.05
CA GLY A 232 10.65 6.56 27.08
C GLY A 232 10.74 5.06 27.37
N MET A 233 10.31 4.22 26.44
CA MET A 233 10.34 2.77 26.54
C MET A 233 11.76 2.24 26.28
N LYS A 234 12.29 1.43 27.20
CA LYS A 234 13.63 0.82 27.10
C LYS A 234 13.60 -0.53 26.37
N ALA A 235 12.96 -0.57 25.21
CA ALA A 235 12.91 -1.75 24.35
C ALA A 235 13.73 -1.53 23.08
N ASP A 236 14.20 -2.64 22.49
CA ASP A 236 14.89 -2.66 21.20
C ASP A 236 13.89 -3.16 20.14
N ALA A 237 13.46 -2.26 19.25
CA ALA A 237 12.49 -2.60 18.22
C ALA A 237 12.98 -3.74 17.30
N GLY A 238 14.28 -3.87 17.08
CA GLY A 238 14.86 -4.96 16.28
C GLY A 238 14.76 -6.34 16.95
N ARG A 239 14.55 -6.39 18.27
CA ARG A 239 14.30 -7.63 19.02
C ARG A 239 12.83 -7.92 19.22
N VAL A 240 12.00 -6.87 19.26
CA VAL A 240 10.54 -6.99 19.44
C VAL A 240 9.85 -7.33 18.13
N LEU A 241 10.29 -6.75 17.01
CA LEU A 241 9.64 -6.89 15.71
C LEU A 241 10.30 -7.98 14.87
N ARG A 242 9.47 -8.88 14.34
CA ARG A 242 9.83 -9.86 13.32
C ARG A 242 9.22 -9.43 11.99
N VAL A 243 10.08 -9.17 11.00
CA VAL A 243 9.68 -8.84 9.62
C VAL A 243 10.01 -10.00 8.69
N THR A 244 8.98 -10.59 8.07
CA THR A 244 9.12 -11.72 7.14
C THR A 244 8.52 -11.40 5.78
N PHE A 245 8.96 -12.15 4.77
CA PHE A 245 8.57 -12.00 3.37
C PHE A 245 8.14 -13.35 2.76
N GLU A 246 7.57 -14.23 3.61
CA GLU A 246 7.20 -15.61 3.25
C GLU A 246 5.97 -15.70 2.32
N LYS A 247 5.32 -14.57 2.06
CA LYS A 247 4.17 -14.48 1.15
C LYS A 247 4.64 -14.35 -0.30
N LEU A 248 3.69 -14.08 -1.20
CA LEU A 248 3.99 -13.83 -2.61
C LEU A 248 5.15 -12.84 -2.74
N HIS A 249 6.07 -13.09 -3.64
CA HIS A 249 7.15 -12.18 -3.96
C HIS A 249 7.55 -12.41 -5.40
N ASN A 250 7.69 -11.33 -6.15
CA ASN A 250 8.01 -11.36 -7.56
C ASN A 250 9.11 -10.34 -7.82
N ALA A 251 10.27 -10.83 -8.26
CA ALA A 251 11.37 -9.96 -8.65
C ALA A 251 10.96 -9.08 -9.83
N ALA A 252 11.45 -7.85 -9.84
CA ALA A 252 11.36 -7.01 -11.01
C ALA A 252 12.32 -7.53 -12.08
N PHE A 253 11.97 -7.38 -13.35
CA PHE A 253 12.87 -7.66 -14.46
C PHE A 253 12.65 -6.68 -15.61
N ALA A 254 13.67 -6.51 -16.43
CA ALA A 254 13.63 -5.73 -17.67
C ALA A 254 14.41 -6.48 -18.75
N GLY A 255 13.89 -6.39 -19.97
CA GLY A 255 14.56 -6.90 -21.18
C GLY A 255 14.70 -5.79 -22.21
N ASP A 256 15.42 -6.09 -23.28
CA ASP A 256 15.63 -5.15 -24.38
C ASP A 256 14.31 -4.82 -25.11
N PRO A 257 13.88 -3.55 -25.17
CA PRO A 257 12.70 -3.16 -25.96
C PRO A 257 12.91 -3.33 -27.47
N ASP A 258 14.15 -3.33 -27.95
CA ASP A 258 14.48 -3.43 -29.37
C ASP A 258 14.80 -4.88 -29.79
N SER A 259 14.52 -5.87 -28.91
CA SER A 259 14.74 -7.27 -29.22
C SER A 259 13.88 -7.75 -30.40
N PRO A 260 14.35 -8.71 -31.22
CA PRO A 260 13.56 -9.24 -32.34
C PRO A 260 12.16 -9.71 -31.93
N ASP A 261 12.05 -10.39 -30.78
CA ASP A 261 10.78 -10.89 -30.24
C ASP A 261 9.83 -9.74 -29.86
N MET A 262 10.36 -8.66 -29.29
CA MET A 262 9.53 -7.51 -28.92
C MET A 262 9.06 -6.77 -30.18
N LEU A 263 9.92 -6.61 -31.19
CA LEU A 263 9.52 -6.03 -32.48
C LEU A 263 8.47 -6.90 -33.19
N ASN A 264 8.61 -8.22 -33.15
CA ASN A 264 7.60 -9.15 -33.66
C ASN A 264 6.26 -9.02 -32.90
N ALA A 265 6.29 -8.80 -31.59
CA ALA A 265 5.09 -8.54 -30.81
C ALA A 265 4.44 -7.19 -31.18
N VAL A 266 5.23 -6.13 -31.43
CA VAL A 266 4.69 -4.85 -31.91
C VAL A 266 4.00 -5.02 -33.26
N GLU A 267 4.60 -5.75 -34.21
CA GLU A 267 3.97 -6.02 -35.51
C GLU A 267 2.68 -6.84 -35.38
N ALA A 268 2.68 -7.87 -34.52
CA ALA A 268 1.49 -8.66 -34.23
C ALA A 268 0.37 -7.81 -33.62
N ALA A 269 0.71 -6.89 -32.71
CA ALA A 269 -0.24 -5.96 -32.10
C ALA A 269 -0.81 -4.96 -33.12
N LYS A 270 0.01 -4.48 -34.07
CA LYS A 270 -0.47 -3.65 -35.19
C LYS A 270 -1.46 -4.42 -36.06
N LYS A 271 -1.18 -5.67 -36.40
CA LYS A 271 -2.08 -6.53 -37.20
C LYS A 271 -3.39 -6.83 -36.47
N ALA A 272 -3.35 -7.04 -35.15
CA ALA A 272 -4.54 -7.25 -34.32
C ALA A 272 -5.30 -5.95 -33.97
N GLY A 273 -4.82 -4.78 -34.43
CA GLY A 273 -5.45 -3.49 -34.15
C GLY A 273 -5.41 -3.07 -32.68
N THR A 274 -4.45 -3.59 -31.90
CA THR A 274 -4.30 -3.29 -30.46
C THR A 274 -3.16 -2.33 -30.16
N TRP A 275 -2.26 -2.09 -31.11
CA TRP A 275 -1.15 -1.15 -30.96
C TRP A 275 -1.63 0.31 -30.95
N LYS A 276 -1.08 1.13 -30.05
CA LYS A 276 -1.49 2.53 -29.82
C LYS A 276 -0.41 3.57 -30.17
N ASP A 277 0.56 3.21 -30.99
CA ASP A 277 1.66 4.09 -31.45
C ASP A 277 2.40 4.85 -30.33
N GLY A 278 2.64 4.16 -29.20
CA GLY A 278 3.39 4.67 -28.06
C GLY A 278 4.74 3.95 -27.85
N PRO A 279 5.58 4.45 -26.94
CA PRO A 279 6.81 3.75 -26.57
C PRO A 279 6.50 2.39 -25.93
N ILE A 280 7.39 1.41 -26.12
CA ILE A 280 7.33 0.15 -25.40
C ILE A 280 7.52 0.44 -23.90
N ARG A 281 6.64 -0.11 -23.09
CA ARG A 281 6.64 0.07 -21.64
C ARG A 281 6.68 -1.27 -20.93
N GLY A 282 7.23 -1.27 -19.74
CA GLY A 282 7.13 -2.39 -18.83
C GLY A 282 5.73 -2.50 -18.25
N TRP A 283 5.38 -3.70 -17.81
CA TRP A 283 4.11 -4.01 -17.20
C TRP A 283 4.10 -3.60 -15.74
N ASP A 284 3.13 -2.78 -15.34
CA ASP A 284 3.02 -2.21 -13.98
C ASP A 284 2.65 -3.24 -12.90
N VAL A 285 2.51 -4.52 -13.27
CA VAL A 285 2.07 -5.59 -12.37
C VAL A 285 3.14 -6.64 -12.27
N SER A 286 3.35 -7.15 -11.06
CA SER A 286 4.12 -8.35 -10.86
C SER A 286 3.36 -9.58 -11.39
N CYS A 287 4.04 -10.49 -12.07
CA CYS A 287 3.51 -11.80 -12.43
C CYS A 287 4.63 -12.85 -12.52
N ASP A 288 4.25 -14.09 -12.75
CA ASP A 288 5.17 -15.24 -12.83
C ASP A 288 6.15 -15.17 -14.01
N ALA A 289 5.96 -14.23 -14.95
CA ALA A 289 6.93 -13.96 -16.02
C ALA A 289 8.35 -13.73 -15.48
N ARG A 290 8.46 -13.21 -14.23
CA ARG A 290 9.75 -13.06 -13.56
C ARG A 290 10.51 -14.37 -13.37
N ILE A 291 9.82 -15.50 -13.22
CA ILE A 291 10.45 -16.82 -13.01
C ILE A 291 11.26 -17.16 -14.26
N PHE A 292 10.62 -17.07 -15.43
CA PHE A 292 11.28 -17.30 -16.72
C PHE A 292 12.41 -16.31 -16.97
N ALA A 293 12.18 -15.02 -16.69
CA ALA A 293 13.18 -13.98 -16.92
C ALA A 293 14.43 -14.13 -16.02
N CYS A 294 14.25 -14.60 -14.79
CA CYS A 294 15.34 -14.78 -13.83
C CYS A 294 16.06 -16.13 -14.00
N GLU A 295 15.33 -17.22 -14.27
CA GLU A 295 15.91 -18.56 -14.44
C GLU A 295 16.58 -18.72 -15.80
N TYR A 296 16.07 -18.05 -16.84
CA TYR A 296 16.59 -18.11 -18.20
C TYR A 296 16.85 -16.69 -18.74
N PRO A 297 17.95 -16.02 -18.33
CA PRO A 297 18.21 -14.63 -18.73
C PRO A 297 18.38 -14.42 -20.24
N GLY A 298 18.69 -15.49 -20.98
CA GLY A 298 18.77 -15.47 -22.44
C GLY A 298 17.44 -15.69 -23.15
N LEU A 299 16.36 -15.99 -22.42
CA LEU A 299 15.02 -16.18 -22.99
C LEU A 299 14.27 -14.83 -22.99
N PRO A 300 13.83 -14.35 -24.15
CA PRO A 300 12.95 -13.18 -24.23
C PRO A 300 11.62 -13.46 -23.54
N VAL A 301 11.26 -12.64 -22.55
CA VAL A 301 9.98 -12.75 -21.84
C VAL A 301 9.11 -11.54 -22.14
N ILE A 302 7.91 -11.81 -22.65
CA ILE A 302 6.89 -10.80 -22.99
C ILE A 302 5.62 -11.07 -22.19
N THR A 303 5.24 -10.11 -21.34
CA THR A 303 3.94 -10.11 -20.64
C THR A 303 2.92 -9.35 -21.48
N THR A 304 1.76 -9.96 -21.70
CA THR A 304 0.65 -9.40 -22.47
C THR A 304 -0.67 -9.95 -21.93
N GLY A 305 -1.77 -9.22 -22.11
CA GLY A 305 -3.09 -9.67 -21.71
C GLY A 305 -4.20 -8.69 -22.12
N PRO A 306 -5.45 -9.18 -22.26
CA PRO A 306 -6.59 -8.33 -22.54
C PRO A 306 -7.04 -7.53 -21.29
N GLY A 307 -7.81 -6.46 -21.52
CA GLY A 307 -8.48 -5.71 -20.45
C GLY A 307 -7.64 -4.63 -19.76
N LEU A 308 -8.22 -4.05 -18.71
CA LEU A 308 -7.62 -2.95 -17.94
C LEU A 308 -7.38 -3.40 -16.49
N ILE A 309 -6.16 -3.14 -15.99
CA ILE A 309 -5.77 -3.47 -14.62
C ILE A 309 -6.68 -2.84 -13.55
N ARG A 310 -7.32 -1.70 -13.84
CA ARG A 310 -8.14 -0.95 -12.87
C ARG A 310 -9.30 -1.76 -12.28
N HIS A 311 -9.73 -2.83 -12.95
CA HIS A 311 -10.81 -3.71 -12.49
C HIS A 311 -10.29 -4.96 -11.77
N ALA A 312 -9.00 -5.28 -11.85
CA ALA A 312 -8.43 -6.48 -11.26
C ALA A 312 -8.52 -6.46 -9.72
N HIS A 313 -8.77 -7.62 -9.11
CA HIS A 313 -8.87 -7.80 -7.65
C HIS A 313 -9.92 -6.90 -6.99
N SER A 314 -11.03 -6.67 -7.71
CA SER A 314 -12.18 -5.93 -7.20
C SER A 314 -13.45 -6.75 -7.36
N ASP A 315 -14.48 -6.42 -6.58
CA ASP A 315 -15.79 -7.05 -6.69
C ASP A 315 -16.49 -6.72 -8.03
N GLN A 316 -15.91 -5.80 -8.81
CA GLN A 316 -16.34 -5.36 -10.14
C GLN A 316 -15.33 -5.78 -11.22
N GLU A 317 -14.56 -6.85 -11.00
CA GLU A 317 -13.64 -7.37 -12.00
C GLU A 317 -14.39 -7.77 -13.27
N GLN A 318 -13.97 -7.18 -14.39
CA GLN A 318 -14.64 -7.33 -15.67
C GLN A 318 -13.67 -7.13 -16.83
N ILE A 319 -14.04 -7.69 -17.98
CA ILE A 319 -13.27 -7.58 -19.22
C ILE A 319 -14.20 -7.50 -20.42
N ASP A 320 -13.85 -6.67 -21.40
CA ASP A 320 -14.58 -6.59 -22.67
C ASP A 320 -14.25 -7.83 -23.52
N THR A 321 -15.26 -8.55 -23.98
CA THR A 321 -15.08 -9.75 -24.81
C THR A 321 -14.38 -9.44 -26.13
N ARG A 322 -14.47 -8.20 -26.63
CA ARG A 322 -13.73 -7.73 -27.81
C ARG A 322 -12.23 -7.63 -27.53
N ASP A 323 -11.84 -7.25 -26.32
CA ASP A 323 -10.43 -7.22 -25.93
C ASP A 323 -9.86 -8.63 -25.85
N VAL A 324 -10.65 -9.60 -25.37
CA VAL A 324 -10.28 -11.03 -25.39
C VAL A 324 -10.06 -11.52 -26.82
N ALA A 325 -10.99 -11.23 -27.75
CA ALA A 325 -10.85 -11.63 -29.14
C ALA A 325 -9.59 -11.04 -29.79
N ARG A 326 -9.34 -9.74 -29.60
CA ARG A 326 -8.14 -9.08 -30.12
C ARG A 326 -6.84 -9.60 -29.52
N ALA A 327 -6.83 -9.95 -28.23
CA ALA A 327 -5.67 -10.58 -27.60
C ALA A 327 -5.39 -11.96 -28.21
N SER A 328 -6.43 -12.73 -28.52
CA SER A 328 -6.28 -14.02 -29.23
C SER A 328 -5.71 -13.83 -30.65
N GLU A 329 -6.17 -12.83 -31.40
CA GLU A 329 -5.61 -12.48 -32.72
C GLU A 329 -4.13 -12.08 -32.62
N PHE A 330 -3.79 -11.24 -31.63
CA PHE A 330 -2.41 -10.88 -31.34
C PHE A 330 -1.53 -12.13 -31.11
N LEU A 331 -1.97 -13.06 -30.27
CA LEU A 331 -1.22 -14.27 -29.96
C LEU A 331 -1.00 -15.12 -31.22
N ALA A 332 -2.03 -15.26 -32.06
CA ALA A 332 -1.92 -15.98 -33.32
C ALA A 332 -0.88 -15.35 -34.26
N TYR A 333 -0.95 -14.03 -34.48
CA TYR A 333 0.03 -13.34 -35.32
C TYR A 333 1.45 -13.41 -34.75
N PHE A 334 1.59 -13.28 -33.43
CA PHE A 334 2.89 -13.34 -32.76
C PHE A 334 3.54 -14.71 -32.93
N ILE A 335 2.79 -15.80 -32.68
CA ILE A 335 3.30 -17.17 -32.84
C ILE A 335 3.74 -17.40 -34.30
N LEU A 336 2.91 -17.03 -35.28
CA LEU A 336 3.24 -17.20 -36.69
C LEU A 336 4.49 -16.41 -37.11
N LYS A 337 4.71 -15.22 -36.54
CA LYS A 337 5.93 -14.44 -36.73
C LYS A 337 7.14 -15.13 -36.12
N GLN A 338 7.02 -15.60 -34.88
CA GLN A 338 8.10 -16.26 -34.16
C GLN A 338 8.52 -17.59 -34.79
N THR A 339 7.60 -18.28 -35.46
CA THR A 339 7.90 -19.51 -36.22
C THR A 339 8.36 -19.25 -37.66
N GLY A 340 8.50 -17.99 -38.08
CA GLY A 340 8.91 -17.62 -39.43
C GLY A 340 7.88 -17.95 -40.51
N THR A 341 6.60 -18.11 -40.14
CA THR A 341 5.50 -18.38 -41.08
C THR A 341 4.99 -17.10 -41.75
N LEU A 342 5.16 -15.94 -41.12
CA LEU A 342 4.71 -14.62 -41.58
C LEU A 342 5.77 -13.52 -41.55
#